data_AF-A0A550IFA0-F1
#
_entry.id   AF-A0A550IFA0-F1
#
_cell.length_a   1.000
_cell.length_b   1.000
_cell.length_c   1.000
_cell.angle_alpha   90.00
_cell.angle_beta   90.00
_cell.angle_gamma   90.00
#
_symmetry.space_group_name_H-M   'P 1'
#
loop_
_entity.id
_entity.type
_entity.pdbx_description
1 polymer ?
#
loop_
_entity_poly.entity_id
_entity_poly.type
_entity_poly.pdbx_seq_one_letter_code
_entity_poly.pdbx_strand_id
1 'polypeptide(L)'
;MDKKNALRAGALAAGTTLMMLLMSSPALAVTPDDGDDPGPGLSVIETLGLFVVAPIGLFLLIAGLVWVLDGSTDRHPKAKAKGKAKTKAAVKAS
;
A
#
# COMPACT_ATOMS: atom_id res chain seq x y z
N MET A 1 19.00 -19.12 58.75
CA MET A 1 18.25 -18.40 57.70
C MET A 1 16.76 -18.66 57.86
N ASP A 2 15.94 -17.62 57.77
CA ASP A 2 14.50 -17.72 58.00
C ASP A 2 13.80 -18.43 56.84
N LYS A 3 12.90 -19.37 57.17
CA LYS A 3 12.07 -20.12 56.20
C LYS A 3 11.30 -19.21 55.23
N LYS A 4 11.01 -17.98 55.66
CA LYS A 4 10.34 -16.94 54.87
C LYS A 4 11.23 -16.39 53.73
N ASN A 5 12.54 -16.31 53.95
CA ASN A 5 13.50 -15.88 52.91
C ASN A 5 13.75 -17.00 51.90
N ALA A 6 13.76 -18.26 52.36
CA ALA A 6 13.84 -19.42 51.46
C ALA A 6 12.62 -19.51 50.52
N LEU A 7 11.41 -19.25 51.02
CA LEU A 7 10.19 -19.24 50.19
C LEU A 7 10.20 -18.12 49.14
N ARG A 8 10.71 -16.92 49.50
CA ARG A 8 10.84 -15.80 48.55
C ARG A 8 11.95 -16.03 47.53
N ALA A 9 13.06 -16.62 47.94
CA ALA A 9 14.14 -17.01 47.02
C ALA A 9 13.67 -18.10 46.05
N GLY A 10 12.90 -19.08 46.52
CA GLY A 10 12.31 -20.13 45.66
C GLY A 10 11.26 -19.58 44.69
N ALA A 11 10.37 -18.70 45.14
CA ALA A 11 9.38 -18.05 44.28
C ALA A 11 10.03 -17.13 43.24
N LEU A 12 11.08 -16.40 43.61
CA LEU A 12 11.84 -15.56 42.69
C LEU A 12 12.61 -16.41 41.67
N ALA A 13 13.32 -17.45 42.12
CA ALA A 13 14.06 -18.34 41.23
C ALA A 13 13.11 -19.08 40.27
N ALA A 14 11.97 -19.57 40.75
CA ALA A 14 10.96 -20.19 39.89
C ALA A 14 10.30 -19.17 38.95
N GLY A 15 10.04 -17.95 39.40
CA GLY A 15 9.49 -16.89 38.57
C GLY A 15 10.45 -16.45 37.47
N THR A 16 11.74 -16.30 37.78
CA THR A 16 12.76 -15.92 36.79
C THR A 16 13.11 -17.05 35.86
N THR A 17 13.24 -18.30 36.34
CA THR A 17 13.46 -19.45 35.45
C THR A 17 12.25 -19.71 34.58
N LEU A 18 11.03 -19.57 35.10
CA LEU A 18 9.80 -19.63 34.30
C LEU A 18 9.75 -18.50 33.29
N MET A 19 10.00 -17.24 33.67
CA MET A 19 10.06 -16.11 32.72
C MET A 19 11.16 -16.31 31.68
N MET A 20 12.34 -16.79 32.07
CA MET A 20 13.43 -17.10 31.15
C MET A 20 13.09 -18.28 30.23
N LEU A 21 12.37 -19.30 30.71
CA LEU A 21 11.87 -20.41 29.90
C LEU A 21 10.71 -19.98 28.98
N LEU A 22 9.84 -19.05 29.39
CA LEU A 22 8.78 -18.49 28.53
C LEU A 22 9.35 -17.52 27.50
N MET A 23 10.43 -16.79 27.82
CA MET A 23 11.14 -15.94 26.86
C MET A 23 12.06 -16.76 25.94
N SER A 24 12.51 -17.93 26.40
CA SER A 24 13.15 -18.97 25.58
C SER A 24 12.06 -19.83 24.94
N SER A 25 11.29 -19.23 24.03
CA SER A 25 10.33 -19.94 23.19
C SER A 25 11.00 -21.21 22.61
N PRO A 26 10.36 -22.38 22.75
CA PRO A 26 10.99 -23.63 22.44
C PRO A 26 11.33 -23.67 20.94
N ALA A 27 12.55 -24.09 20.63
CA ALA A 27 12.93 -24.69 19.36
C ALA A 27 12.20 -26.03 19.15
N LEU A 28 10.87 -26.03 19.30
CA LEU A 28 9.98 -27.18 19.14
C LEU A 28 9.20 -26.94 17.86
N ALA A 29 9.61 -27.70 16.84
CA ALA A 29 9.20 -27.64 15.44
C ALA A 29 9.80 -26.45 14.68
N VAL A 30 10.74 -26.78 13.78
CA VAL A 30 10.87 -26.07 12.50
C VAL A 30 9.47 -26.00 11.93
N THR A 31 8.79 -24.87 12.08
CA THR A 31 7.73 -24.45 11.17
C THR A 31 8.49 -23.93 9.97
N PRO A 32 8.55 -24.65 8.83
CA PRO A 32 8.96 -24.00 7.60
C PRO A 32 8.07 -22.77 7.48
N ASP A 33 8.67 -21.59 7.57
CA ASP A 33 7.96 -20.36 7.27
C ASP A 33 7.64 -20.45 5.78
N ASP A 34 6.37 -20.28 5.40
CA ASP A 34 6.01 -20.24 3.98
C ASP A 34 6.67 -19.03 3.27
N GLY A 35 7.38 -18.16 4.01
CA GLY A 35 8.31 -17.16 3.50
C GLY A 35 9.74 -17.65 3.22
N ASP A 36 10.17 -18.78 3.80
CA ASP A 36 11.48 -19.42 3.54
C ASP A 36 11.49 -20.27 2.25
N ASP A 37 10.31 -20.68 1.76
CA ASP A 37 10.16 -21.31 0.44
C ASP A 37 9.54 -20.30 -0.54
N PRO A 38 10.36 -19.53 -1.28
CA PRO A 38 9.87 -18.48 -2.18
C PRO A 38 9.09 -19.03 -3.39
N GLY A 39 8.85 -20.35 -3.45
CA GLY A 39 8.24 -21.02 -4.58
C GLY A 39 9.13 -20.97 -5.83
N PRO A 40 8.67 -21.53 -6.95
CA PRO A 40 9.38 -21.42 -8.21
C PRO A 40 9.45 -19.93 -8.61
N GLY A 41 10.67 -19.40 -8.72
CA GLY A 41 10.92 -18.04 -9.17
C GLY A 41 10.30 -17.80 -10.56
N LEU A 42 9.63 -16.67 -10.73
CA LEU A 42 9.06 -16.24 -12.00
C LEU A 42 10.15 -16.15 -13.07
N SER A 43 9.84 -16.62 -14.27
CA SER A 43 10.73 -16.41 -15.41
C SER A 43 10.82 -14.92 -15.75
N VAL A 44 11.93 -14.51 -16.35
CA VAL A 44 12.16 -13.11 -16.76
C VAL A 44 11.01 -12.58 -17.62
N ILE A 45 10.44 -13.42 -18.48
CA ILE A 45 9.31 -13.06 -19.35
C ILE A 45 8.07 -12.78 -18.51
N GLU A 46 7.78 -13.59 -17.49
CA GLU A 46 6.62 -13.37 -16.63
C GLU A 46 6.80 -12.14 -15.75
N THR A 47 8.00 -11.91 -15.20
CA THR A 47 8.28 -10.69 -14.43
C THR A 47 8.09 -9.44 -15.28
N LEU A 48 8.66 -9.40 -16.48
CA LEU A 48 8.50 -8.25 -17.37
C LEU A 48 7.06 -8.13 -17.88
N GLY A 49 6.40 -9.24 -18.18
CA GLY A 49 5.00 -9.27 -18.60
C GLY A 49 4.08 -8.70 -17.52
N LEU A 50 4.19 -9.17 -16.29
CA LEU A 50 3.33 -8.79 -15.17
C LEU A 50 3.63 -7.40 -14.62
N PHE A 51 4.91 -7.03 -14.49
CA PHE A 51 5.30 -5.79 -13.81
C PHE A 51 5.62 -4.62 -14.75
N VAL A 52 5.74 -4.86 -16.07
CA VAL A 52 6.01 -3.79 -17.04
C VAL A 52 4.92 -3.72 -18.10
N VAL A 53 4.64 -4.84 -18.77
CA VAL A 53 3.67 -4.86 -19.87
C VAL A 53 2.25 -4.66 -19.35
N ALA A 54 1.84 -5.34 -18.27
CA ALA A 54 0.49 -5.21 -17.74
C ALA A 54 0.17 -3.78 -17.24
N PRO A 55 1.05 -3.10 -16.48
CA PRO A 55 0.81 -1.69 -16.12
C PRO A 55 0.72 -0.74 -17.34
N ILE A 56 1.58 -0.92 -18.35
CA ILE A 56 1.53 -0.12 -19.58
C ILE A 56 0.23 -0.40 -20.35
N GLY A 57 -0.14 -1.67 -20.50
CA GLY A 57 -1.38 -2.08 -21.16
C GLY A 57 -2.61 -1.51 -20.47
N LEU A 58 -2.66 -1.56 -19.13
CA LEU A 58 -3.75 -0.97 -18.35
C LEU A 58 -3.82 0.55 -18.53
N PHE A 59 -2.67 1.24 -18.54
CA PHE A 59 -2.63 2.67 -18.79
C PHE A 59 -3.15 3.02 -20.19
N LEU A 60 -2.69 2.31 -21.22
CA LEU A 60 -3.14 2.52 -22.60
C LEU A 60 -4.62 2.23 -22.78
N LEU A 61 -5.13 1.18 -22.13
CA LEU A 61 -6.54 0.85 -22.10
C LEU A 61 -7.34 2.03 -21.53
N ILE A 62 -6.96 2.54 -20.36
CA ILE A 62 -7.65 3.67 -19.71
C ILE A 62 -7.55 4.93 -20.57
N ALA A 63 -6.35 5.26 -21.07
CA ALA A 63 -6.14 6.43 -21.92
C ALA A 63 -6.98 6.35 -23.21
N GLY A 64 -7.05 5.17 -23.84
CA GLY A 64 -7.89 4.92 -25.00
C GLY A 64 -9.38 5.07 -24.68
N LEU A 65 -9.84 4.49 -23.57
CA LEU A 65 -11.22 4.64 -23.10
C LEU A 65 -11.57 6.11 -22.85
N VAL A 66 -10.70 6.86 -22.17
CA VAL A 66 -10.88 8.29 -21.92
C VAL A 66 -10.91 9.07 -23.23
N TRP A 67 -10.03 8.78 -24.19
CA TRP A 67 -10.00 9.47 -25.47
C TRP A 67 -11.28 9.24 -26.29
N VAL A 68 -11.77 8.00 -26.34
CA VAL A 68 -13.03 7.65 -26.98
C VAL A 68 -14.22 8.35 -26.28
N LEU A 69 -14.22 8.39 -24.95
CA LEU A 69 -15.33 8.98 -24.18
C LEU A 69 -15.31 10.52 -24.14
N ASP A 70 -14.13 11.15 -24.06
CA ASP A 70 -13.98 12.61 -24.07
C ASP A 70 -14.22 13.19 -25.47
N GLY A 71 -13.89 12.44 -26.53
CA GLY A 71 -14.27 12.75 -27.90
C GLY A 71 -15.80 12.82 -28.13
N SER A 72 -16.61 12.19 -27.28
CA SER A 72 -18.07 12.34 -27.31
C SER A 72 -18.56 13.68 -26.73
N THR A 73 -17.69 14.45 -26.08
CA THR A 73 -18.04 15.76 -25.54
C THR A 73 -17.47 16.84 -26.44
N ASP A 74 -18.22 17.22 -27.48
CA ASP A 74 -18.04 18.47 -28.22
C ASP A 74 -18.27 19.66 -27.27
N ARG A 75 -17.29 19.94 -26.42
CA ARG A 75 -17.26 21.10 -25.53
C ARG A 75 -16.92 22.31 -26.40
N HIS A 76 -17.93 22.83 -27.12
CA HIS A 76 -17.86 24.14 -27.74
C HIS A 76 -17.28 25.13 -26.72
N PRO A 77 -16.18 25.83 -27.01
CA PRO A 77 -15.62 26.82 -26.10
C PRO A 77 -16.71 27.85 -25.80
N LYS A 78 -17.21 27.84 -24.56
CA LYS A 78 -18.30 28.71 -24.12
C LYS A 78 -17.87 30.14 -24.44
N ALA A 79 -18.57 30.78 -25.36
CA ALA A 79 -18.44 32.19 -25.75
C ALA A 79 -18.78 33.19 -24.61
N LYS A 80 -18.50 32.84 -23.35
CA LYS A 80 -18.79 33.62 -22.15
C LYS A 80 -17.72 34.68 -21.86
N ALA A 81 -16.54 34.61 -22.50
CA ALA A 81 -15.53 35.67 -22.42
C ALA A 81 -15.85 36.88 -23.32
N LYS A 82 -16.54 36.68 -24.46
CA LYS A 82 -16.89 37.78 -25.39
C LYS A 82 -18.05 38.66 -24.89
N GLY A 83 -18.96 38.12 -24.09
CA GLY A 83 -20.04 38.89 -23.47
C GLY A 83 -19.53 39.89 -22.44
N LYS A 84 -18.69 39.45 -21.49
CA LYS A 84 -18.15 40.33 -20.44
C LYS A 84 -17.23 41.42 -20.98
N ALA A 85 -16.49 41.16 -22.07
CA ALA A 85 -15.66 42.17 -22.72
C ALA A 85 -16.50 43.27 -23.40
N LYS A 86 -17.59 42.91 -24.10
CA LYS A 86 -18.50 43.88 -24.71
C LYS A 86 -19.29 44.69 -23.68
N THR A 87 -19.74 44.07 -22.59
CA THR A 87 -20.45 44.79 -21.51
C THR A 87 -19.52 45.77 -20.77
N LYS A 88 -18.25 45.39 -20.50
CA LYS A 88 -17.28 46.31 -19.90
C LYS A 88 -16.90 47.47 -20.83
N ALA A 89 -16.85 47.25 -22.14
CA ALA A 89 -16.56 48.31 -23.12
C ALA A 89 -17.72 49.32 -23.24
N ALA A 90 -18.97 48.85 -23.21
CA ALA A 90 -20.16 49.71 -23.25
C ALA A 90 -20.32 50.55 -21.98
N VAL A 91 -20.05 49.97 -20.79
CA VAL A 91 -20.17 50.68 -19.50
C VAL A 91 -19.07 51.75 -19.32
N LYS A 92 -17.94 51.66 -20.02
CA LYS A 92 -16.87 52.67 -19.97
C LYS A 92 -17.10 53.84 -20.95
N ALA A 93 -18.04 53.69 -21.89
CA ALA A 93 -18.34 54.67 -22.92
C ALA A 93 -19.65 55.45 -22.66
N SER A 94 -20.29 55.25 -21.49
CA SER A 94 -21.45 55.99 -21.01
C SER A 94 -21.06 56.89 -19.84
#